data_AF-A0A0A8WFR3-F1
#
_entry.id   AF-A0A0A8WFR3-F1
#
_cell.length_a   1.000
_cell.length_b   1.000
_cell.length_c   1.000
_cell.angle_alpha   90.00
_cell.angle_beta   90.00
_cell.angle_gamma   90.00
#
_symmetry.space_group_name_H-M   'P 1'
#
loop_
_entity.id
_entity.type
_entity.pdbx_description
1 polymer ?
#
loop_
_entity_poly.entity_id
_entity_poly.type
_entity_poly.pdbx_seq_one_letter_code
_entity_poly.pdbx_strand_id
1 'polypeptide(L)'
;NVSAHTTHLVGSALSDPYLSFAAGMNGLAGPLHGLANQEVLMWVTRLRSEIGDEVTEDQLKEFIWQTLKSGQVVPGYGHAVLRKTDPRYTCQREFALKHLPDDKLFKLVAKLYNVVPPILTELGKVKNPWPNVDA
;
A
#
# COMPACT_ATOMS: atom_id res chain seq x y z
N ASN A 1 -2.72 15.94 -4.90
CA ASN A 1 -3.05 15.31 -3.59
C ASN A 1 -3.12 16.41 -2.54
N VAL A 2 -3.52 16.11 -1.30
CA VAL A 2 -3.78 17.13 -0.26
C VAL A 2 -2.53 17.97 0.03
N SER A 3 -1.41 17.33 0.36
CA SER A 3 -0.17 18.04 0.74
C SER A 3 0.34 18.97 -0.36
N ALA A 4 0.42 18.50 -1.61
CA ALA A 4 0.86 19.34 -2.73
C ALA A 4 -0.08 20.53 -2.99
N HIS A 5 -1.39 20.32 -2.89
CA HIS A 5 -2.36 21.40 -3.06
C HIS A 5 -2.28 22.42 -1.93
N THR A 6 -2.12 21.98 -0.67
CA THR A 6 -1.95 22.88 0.47
C THR A 6 -0.68 23.71 0.35
N THR A 7 0.45 23.11 -0.04
CA THR A 7 1.69 23.86 -0.32
C THR A 7 1.48 24.90 -1.40
N HIS A 8 0.79 24.55 -2.50
CA HIS A 8 0.50 25.47 -3.59
C HIS A 8 -0.42 26.63 -3.14
N LEU A 9 -1.48 26.32 -2.40
CA LEU A 9 -2.46 27.28 -1.91
C LEU A 9 -1.82 28.32 -0.99
N VAL A 10 -1.05 27.88 0.01
CA VAL A 10 -0.37 28.81 0.94
C VAL A 10 0.68 29.66 0.22
N GLY A 11 1.43 29.06 -0.72
CA GLY A 11 2.40 29.78 -1.54
C GLY A 11 1.78 30.81 -2.49
N SER A 12 0.54 30.60 -2.95
CA SER A 12 -0.17 31.54 -3.82
C SER A 12 -0.44 32.91 -3.19
N ALA A 13 -0.43 32.98 -1.86
CA ALA A 13 -0.50 34.24 -1.10
C ALA A 13 0.87 34.90 -0.91
N LEU A 14 1.90 34.47 -1.63
CA LEU A 14 3.30 34.90 -1.53
C LEU A 14 3.96 34.57 -0.18
N SER A 15 3.39 33.62 0.58
CA SER A 15 4.08 33.02 1.74
C SER A 15 5.36 32.34 1.27
N ASP A 16 6.43 32.45 2.05
CA ASP A 16 7.70 31.84 1.69
C ASP A 16 7.62 30.29 1.66
N PRO A 17 8.61 29.62 1.05
CA PRO A 17 8.59 28.16 0.93
C PRO A 17 8.54 27.40 2.25
N TYR A 18 9.07 27.95 3.36
CA TYR A 18 9.05 27.27 4.66
C TYR A 18 7.62 27.20 5.21
N LEU A 19 6.90 28.33 5.20
CA LEU A 19 5.51 28.39 5.64
C LEU A 19 4.60 27.50 4.77
N SER A 20 4.81 27.55 3.45
CA SER A 20 4.03 26.77 2.48
C SER A 20 4.26 25.26 2.65
N PHE A 21 5.52 24.85 2.85
CA PHE A 21 5.86 23.45 3.07
C PHE A 21 5.33 22.93 4.40
N ALA A 22 5.47 23.69 5.49
CA ALA A 22 4.93 23.32 6.80
C ALA A 22 3.42 23.08 6.75
N ALA A 23 2.66 23.94 6.08
CA ALA A 23 1.23 23.73 5.87
C ALA A 23 0.95 22.45 5.05
N GLY A 24 1.74 22.20 4.00
CA GLY A 24 1.68 20.95 3.24
C GLY A 24 1.90 19.70 4.09
N MET A 25 2.83 19.75 5.05
CA MET A 25 3.10 18.66 5.99
C MET A 25 1.94 18.42 6.96
N ASN A 26 1.24 19.47 7.41
CA ASN A 26 0.02 19.30 8.20
C ASN A 26 -1.06 18.54 7.42
N GLY A 27 -1.18 18.83 6.12
CA GLY A 27 -2.06 18.06 5.23
C GLY A 27 -1.58 16.62 5.00
N LEU A 28 -0.27 16.39 4.91
CA LEU A 28 0.33 15.06 4.78
C LEU A 28 0.12 14.19 6.03
N ALA A 29 0.13 14.78 7.22
CA ALA A 29 -0.11 14.07 8.47
C ALA A 29 -1.57 13.56 8.62
N GLY A 30 -2.49 13.98 7.76
CA GLY A 30 -3.87 13.52 7.77
C GLY A 30 -3.99 12.01 7.48
N PRO A 31 -4.87 11.26 8.21
CA PRO A 31 -5.01 9.82 8.05
C PRO A 31 -5.29 9.34 6.63
N LEU A 32 -6.09 10.10 5.88
CA LEU A 32 -6.49 9.78 4.52
C LEU A 32 -5.44 10.13 3.45
N HIS A 33 -4.25 10.57 3.85
CA HIS A 33 -3.20 10.99 2.92
C HIS A 33 -1.84 10.36 3.23
N GLY A 34 -1.37 10.41 4.48
CA GLY A 34 0.01 10.01 4.82
C GLY A 34 0.18 8.61 5.42
N LEU A 35 -0.88 7.83 5.61
CA LEU A 35 -0.81 6.61 6.45
C LEU A 35 -0.81 5.28 5.68
N ALA A 36 -0.91 5.29 4.35
CA ALA A 36 -1.01 4.04 3.57
C ALA A 36 0.17 3.08 3.83
N ASN A 37 1.41 3.58 3.87
CA ASN A 37 2.61 2.77 4.13
C ASN A 37 2.55 2.05 5.49
N GLN A 38 2.27 2.80 6.57
CA GLN A 38 2.19 2.19 7.90
C GLN A 38 1.01 1.22 8.05
N GLU A 39 -0.12 1.48 7.39
CA GLU A 39 -1.27 0.56 7.38
C GLU A 39 -0.92 -0.78 6.73
N VAL A 40 -0.18 -0.75 5.61
CA VAL A 40 0.36 -1.96 4.96
C VAL A 40 1.29 -2.69 5.92
N LEU A 41 2.29 -2.01 6.49
CA LEU A 41 3.27 -2.66 7.35
C LEU A 41 2.60 -3.30 8.59
N MET A 42 1.66 -2.60 9.22
CA MET A 42 0.89 -3.14 10.35
C MET A 42 0.07 -4.36 9.93
N TRP A 43 -0.61 -4.30 8.78
CA TRP A 43 -1.43 -5.41 8.29
C TRP A 43 -0.59 -6.64 7.94
N VAL A 44 0.54 -6.47 7.25
CA VAL A 44 1.46 -7.57 6.91
C VAL A 44 2.12 -8.15 8.17
N THR A 45 2.46 -7.30 9.15
CA THR A 45 2.99 -7.75 10.44
C THR A 45 1.96 -8.56 11.23
N ARG A 46 0.69 -8.12 11.23
CA ARG A 46 -0.42 -8.87 11.84
C ARG A 46 -0.60 -10.23 11.16
N LEU A 47 -0.68 -10.25 9.83
CA LEU A 47 -0.77 -11.48 9.05
C LEU A 47 0.37 -12.43 9.46
N ARG A 48 1.62 -11.96 9.43
CA ARG A 48 2.80 -12.74 9.83
C ARG A 48 2.70 -13.28 11.27
N SER A 49 2.16 -12.50 12.21
CA SER A 49 2.00 -12.92 13.60
C SER A 49 0.92 -14.00 13.78
N GLU A 50 -0.11 -14.01 12.93
CA GLU A 50 -1.23 -14.95 13.01
C GLU A 50 -0.91 -16.29 12.31
N ILE A 51 -0.22 -16.26 11.16
CA ILE A 51 -0.01 -17.47 10.33
C ILE A 51 1.46 -17.85 10.12
N GLY A 52 2.41 -17.08 10.65
CA GLY A 52 3.84 -17.39 10.67
C GLY A 52 4.61 -17.05 9.39
N ASP A 53 5.90 -17.39 9.39
CA ASP A 53 6.83 -17.10 8.28
C ASP A 53 6.68 -18.07 7.09
N GLU A 54 6.32 -19.32 7.37
CA GLU A 54 6.23 -20.41 6.37
C GLU A 54 4.80 -20.60 5.86
N VAL A 55 4.15 -19.48 5.52
CA VAL A 55 2.74 -19.48 5.09
C VAL A 55 2.56 -20.11 3.71
N THR A 56 1.54 -20.97 3.58
CA THR A 56 1.11 -21.53 2.30
C THR A 56 0.21 -20.54 1.53
N GLU A 57 0.09 -20.70 0.22
CA GLU A 57 -0.82 -19.85 -0.56
C GLU A 57 -2.29 -19.98 -0.12
N ASP A 58 -2.72 -21.15 0.33
CA ASP A 58 -4.10 -21.37 0.76
C ASP A 58 -4.39 -20.68 2.11
N GLN A 59 -3.42 -20.68 3.03
CA GLN A 59 -3.52 -19.88 4.26
C GLN A 59 -3.58 -18.38 3.96
N LEU A 60 -2.79 -17.89 2.99
CA LEU A 60 -2.85 -16.51 2.55
C LEU A 60 -4.22 -16.16 1.94
N LYS A 61 -4.74 -17.01 1.04
CA LYS A 61 -6.06 -16.82 0.44
C LYS A 61 -7.14 -16.73 1.51
N GLU A 62 -7.12 -17.63 2.48
CA GLU A 62 -8.10 -17.64 3.58
C GLU A 62 -8.02 -16.34 4.40
N PHE A 63 -6.81 -15.90 4.78
CA PHE A 63 -6.62 -14.64 5.52
C PHE A 63 -7.11 -13.42 4.73
N ILE A 64 -6.83 -13.37 3.43
CA ILE A 64 -7.29 -12.30 2.53
C ILE A 64 -8.83 -12.31 2.44
N TRP A 65 -9.44 -13.48 2.28
CA TRP A 65 -10.90 -13.61 2.26
C TRP A 65 -11.53 -13.21 3.58
N GLN A 66 -10.94 -13.56 4.72
CA GLN A 66 -11.41 -13.11 6.04
C GLN A 66 -11.35 -11.59 6.17
N THR A 67 -10.24 -10.97 5.73
CA THR A 67 -10.09 -9.51 5.67
C THR A 67 -11.23 -8.89 4.85
N LEU A 68 -11.47 -9.38 3.63
CA LEU A 68 -12.51 -8.86 2.74
C LEU A 68 -13.94 -9.10 3.27
N LYS A 69 -14.22 -10.27 3.84
CA LYS A 69 -15.53 -10.62 4.43
C LYS A 69 -15.83 -9.81 5.70
N SER A 70 -14.81 -9.35 6.42
CA SER A 70 -14.97 -8.44 7.56
C SER A 70 -15.32 -7.00 7.16
N GLY A 71 -15.39 -6.70 5.86
CA GLY A 71 -15.63 -5.36 5.33
C GLY A 71 -14.35 -4.50 5.24
N GLN A 72 -13.19 -5.05 5.58
CA GLN A 72 -11.90 -4.40 5.39
C GLN A 72 -11.41 -4.54 3.95
N VAL A 73 -10.45 -3.70 3.56
CA VAL A 73 -9.73 -3.78 2.29
C VAL A 73 -8.36 -4.43 2.51
N VAL A 74 -7.73 -4.90 1.43
CA VAL A 74 -6.31 -5.28 1.47
C VAL A 74 -5.48 -4.01 1.26
N PRO A 75 -4.75 -3.51 2.28
CA PRO A 75 -4.01 -2.25 2.16
C PRO A 75 -2.99 -2.30 1.02
N GLY A 76 -2.81 -1.17 0.33
CA GLY A 76 -1.88 -1.07 -0.80
C GLY A 76 -2.41 -1.63 -2.14
N TYR A 77 -3.54 -2.35 -2.14
CA TYR A 77 -4.16 -2.91 -3.36
C TYR A 77 -5.51 -2.24 -3.67
N GLY A 78 -5.84 -2.15 -4.96
CA GLY A 78 -7.17 -1.70 -5.39
C GLY A 78 -7.25 -0.20 -5.65
N HIS A 79 -6.68 0.26 -6.76
CA HIS A 79 -6.69 1.68 -7.12
C HIS A 79 -7.80 2.01 -8.12
N ALA A 80 -8.45 3.17 -7.96
CA ALA A 80 -9.46 3.65 -8.92
C ALA A 80 -8.93 3.92 -10.35
N VAL A 81 -7.62 4.16 -10.53
CA VAL A 81 -7.05 4.74 -11.75
C VAL A 81 -5.99 3.84 -12.40
N LEU A 82 -5.06 3.28 -11.61
CA LEU A 82 -3.93 2.50 -12.14
C LEU A 82 -4.41 1.12 -12.62
N ARG A 83 -4.33 0.88 -13.94
CA ARG A 83 -4.79 -0.36 -14.60
C ARG A 83 -3.81 -1.54 -14.53
N LYS A 84 -2.61 -1.28 -14.03
CA LYS A 84 -1.48 -2.22 -13.89
C LYS A 84 -0.70 -1.87 -12.64
N THR A 85 0.20 -2.75 -12.21
CA THR A 85 1.15 -2.51 -11.12
C THR A 85 1.81 -1.14 -11.24
N ASP A 86 1.81 -0.39 -10.14
CA ASP A 86 2.50 0.90 -10.07
C ASP A 86 4.00 0.70 -10.34
N PRO A 87 4.61 1.42 -11.30
CA PRO A 87 6.05 1.30 -11.55
C PRO A 87 6.90 1.61 -10.32
N ARG A 88 6.39 2.40 -9.37
CA ARG A 88 7.06 2.68 -8.09
C ARG A 88 7.05 1.50 -7.13
N TYR A 89 6.05 0.62 -7.22
CA TYR A 89 6.09 -0.68 -6.55
C TYR A 89 7.14 -1.57 -7.21
N THR A 90 7.13 -1.63 -8.55
CA THR A 90 8.06 -2.47 -9.32
C THR A 90 9.51 -2.15 -9.01
N CYS A 91 9.91 -0.87 -8.95
CA CYS A 91 11.30 -0.52 -8.65
C CYS A 91 11.73 -0.92 -7.22
N GLN A 92 10.84 -0.81 -6.23
CA GLN A 92 11.11 -1.27 -4.86
C GLN A 92 11.22 -2.80 -4.79
N ARG A 93 10.37 -3.51 -5.54
CA ARG A 93 10.45 -4.97 -5.67
C ARG A 93 11.77 -5.41 -6.29
N GLU A 94 12.22 -4.76 -7.36
CA GLU A 94 13.52 -5.05 -8.00
C GLU A 94 14.69 -4.81 -7.04
N PHE A 95 14.64 -3.73 -6.26
CA PHE A 95 15.62 -3.47 -5.22
C PHE A 95 15.64 -4.59 -4.17
N ALA A 96 14.47 -5.00 -3.68
CA ALA A 96 14.35 -6.05 -2.67
C ALA A 96 14.84 -7.41 -3.19
N LEU A 97 14.51 -7.78 -4.44
CA LEU A 97 15.01 -8.98 -5.10
C LEU A 97 16.54 -9.00 -5.19
N LYS A 98 17.18 -7.84 -5.36
CA LYS A 98 18.64 -7.73 -5.48
C LYS A 98 19.35 -7.73 -4.13
N HIS A 99 18.76 -7.10 -3.12
CA HIS A 99 19.48 -6.75 -1.89
C HIS A 99 18.99 -7.45 -0.62
N LEU A 100 17.75 -7.92 -0.59
CA LEU A 100 17.14 -8.61 0.54
C LEU A 100 16.17 -9.73 0.10
N PRO A 101 16.55 -10.60 -0.85
CA PRO A 101 15.65 -11.64 -1.36
C PRO A 101 15.23 -12.65 -0.29
N ASP A 102 16.06 -12.81 0.75
CA ASP A 102 15.81 -13.75 1.85
C ASP A 102 15.09 -13.16 3.05
N ASP A 103 14.79 -11.86 3.03
CA ASP A 103 14.00 -11.25 4.09
C ASP A 103 12.60 -11.88 4.15
N LYS A 104 12.20 -12.29 5.35
CA LYS A 104 10.95 -13.02 5.58
C LYS A 104 9.72 -12.18 5.28
N LEU A 105 9.78 -10.89 5.61
CA LEU A 105 8.70 -9.94 5.40
C LEU A 105 8.56 -9.64 3.89
N PHE A 106 9.67 -9.46 3.19
CA PHE A 106 9.69 -9.33 1.74
C PHE A 106 9.16 -10.58 1.02
N LYS A 107 9.56 -11.79 1.42
CA LYS A 107 9.03 -13.04 0.85
C LYS A 107 7.51 -13.11 0.97
N LEU A 108 6.96 -12.68 2.10
CA LEU A 108 5.52 -12.58 2.31
C LEU A 108 4.88 -11.53 1.38
N VAL A 109 5.42 -10.32 1.28
CA VAL A 109 4.95 -9.28 0.33
C VAL A 109 5.00 -9.78 -1.12
N ALA A 110 6.05 -10.50 -1.50
CA ALA A 110 6.20 -11.09 -2.82
C ALA A 110 5.15 -12.17 -3.11
N LYS A 111 4.77 -12.98 -2.11
CA LYS A 111 3.65 -13.93 -2.21
C LYS A 111 2.31 -13.20 -2.38
N LEU A 112 2.06 -12.14 -1.60
CA LEU A 112 0.84 -11.34 -1.70
C LEU A 112 0.63 -10.76 -3.10
N TYR A 113 1.71 -10.33 -3.77
CA TYR A 113 1.65 -9.85 -5.16
C TYR A 113 1.04 -10.86 -6.14
N ASN A 114 1.27 -12.16 -5.91
CA ASN A 114 0.75 -13.21 -6.78
C ASN A 114 -0.68 -13.63 -6.40
N VAL A 115 -1.02 -13.54 -5.11
CA VAL A 115 -2.28 -14.08 -4.55
C VAL A 115 -3.41 -13.05 -4.51
N VAL A 116 -3.12 -11.80 -4.15
CA VAL A 116 -4.15 -10.77 -3.96
C VAL A 116 -4.84 -10.37 -5.27
N PRO A 117 -4.14 -10.11 -6.40
CA PRO A 117 -4.81 -9.60 -7.60
C PRO A 117 -5.86 -10.55 -8.19
N PRO A 118 -5.64 -11.88 -8.28
CA PRO A 118 -6.67 -12.83 -8.68
C PRO A 118 -7.91 -12.80 -7.78
N ILE A 119 -7.73 -12.76 -6.45
CA ILE A 119 -8.85 -12.71 -5.49
C ILE A 119 -9.68 -11.44 -5.67
N LEU A 120 -9.02 -10.28 -5.81
CA LEU A 120 -9.71 -9.01 -6.00
C LEU A 120 -10.44 -8.94 -7.36
N THR A 121 -9.91 -9.63 -8.37
CA THR A 121 -10.58 -9.79 -9.68
C THR A 121 -11.82 -10.66 -9.54
N GLU A 122 -11.72 -11.80 -8.86
CA GLU A 122 -12.85 -12.71 -8.59
C GLU A 122 -13.96 -12.02 -7.79
N LEU A 123 -13.59 -11.19 -6.80
CA LEU A 123 -14.54 -10.43 -6.00
C LEU A 123 -15.38 -9.46 -6.86
N GLY A 124 -14.88 -9.00 -8.01
CA GLY A 124 -15.61 -8.15 -8.96
C GLY A 124 -15.93 -6.73 -8.49
N LYS A 125 -15.54 -6.36 -7.26
CA LYS A 125 -15.78 -5.02 -6.67
C LYS A 125 -14.63 -4.03 -6.91
N VAL A 126 -13.45 -4.53 -7.27
CA VAL A 126 -12.24 -3.71 -7.46
C VAL A 126 -11.94 -3.59 -8.95
N LYS A 127 -11.95 -2.37 -9.48
CA LYS A 127 -11.72 -2.14 -10.92
C LYS A 127 -10.30 -2.49 -11.37
N ASN A 128 -9.30 -2.18 -10.53
CA ASN A 128 -7.91 -2.49 -10.83
C ASN A 128 -7.23 -3.09 -9.59
N PRO A 129 -6.93 -4.40 -9.61
CA PRO A 129 -6.54 -5.17 -8.42
C PRO A 129 -5.04 -5.10 -8.10
N TRP A 130 -4.33 -4.11 -8.61
CA TRP A 130 -2.86 -4.03 -8.57
C TRP A 130 -2.35 -3.20 -7.40
N PRO A 131 -1.13 -3.46 -6.90
CA PRO A 131 -0.55 -2.71 -5.80
C PRO A 131 0.01 -1.35 -6.24
N ASN A 132 0.12 -0.44 -5.26
CA ASN A 132 0.76 0.86 -5.39
C ASN A 132 2.12 0.90 -4.63
N VAL A 133 2.78 2.06 -4.63
CA VAL A 133 4.08 2.28 -3.95
C VAL A 133 4.10 1.99 -2.45
N ASP A 134 2.97 2.09 -1.77
CA ASP A 134 2.86 1.94 -0.31
C ASP A 134 2.72 0.47 0.12
N ALA A 135 2.45 -0.43 -0.85
CA ALA A 135 2.30 -1.88 -0.69
C ALA A 135 3.66 -2.60 -0.61
#